data_AF-G1SIF9-F1
#
_entry.id   AF-G1SIF9-F1
#
_cell.length_a   1.000
_cell.length_b   1.000
_cell.length_c   1.000
_cell.angle_alpha   90.00
_cell.angle_beta   90.00
_cell.angle_gamma   90.00
#
_symmetry.space_group_name_H-M   'P 1'
#
loop_
_entity.id
_entity.type
_entity.pdbx_description
1 polymer ?
#
loop_
_entity_poly.entity_id
_entity_poly.type
_entity_poly.pdbx_seq_one_letter_code
_entity_poly.pdbx_strand_id
1 'polypeptide(L)'
;MAAEETEAEKLEMRAMEAENLEMKAMEAENLEMRAMEAENLEMRAMEAENLEMRAMEAENMEMKAMEAENLEMRAMEAENLEMKTIEPENLEMRAMEDENLEMKAMEAENMEMKAMEAENLEMKAMEAENIEMKAMEAENLEMRAIEAENLEMKTIEPENLEMRAMEADNLEMKTMELEYLEMKTMEPENLKMKTMEPETMEMIPVQALSKLICPEEEDDFDSGQSNFPFTVGAMGPGNIGPPQEEELRIIPQTSDENSKEIWNPQEVPEGAEHDDMWDIRELPEYEIVFQQQVGTEDIYLGLTRKDPSTACCNELVVKIQLPNTNPSEIEIDIQEMVLDLRTPNKKLLLTLPYPVECNSAKASYVPETETLEITVTLKREFDFLNLF
;
A
#
# COMPACT_ATOMS: atom_id res chain seq x y z
N MET A 1 -6.25 43.32 -11.39
CA MET A 1 -6.01 43.65 -12.80
C MET A 1 -6.43 42.44 -13.63
N ALA A 2 -7.09 42.64 -14.76
CA ALA A 2 -7.66 41.54 -15.55
C ALA A 2 -7.23 41.62 -17.02
N ALA A 3 -6.78 40.50 -17.59
CA ALA A 3 -6.59 40.29 -19.03
C ALA A 3 -7.69 39.34 -19.52
N GLU A 4 -8.56 39.80 -20.42
CA GLU A 4 -9.77 39.06 -20.82
C GLU A 4 -9.54 38.14 -22.03
N GLU A 5 -9.05 38.67 -23.15
CA GLU A 5 -8.74 37.90 -24.37
C GLU A 5 -7.47 38.50 -25.02
N THR A 6 -6.42 37.70 -25.21
CA THR A 6 -5.19 38.14 -25.92
C THR A 6 -4.58 37.02 -26.77
N GLU A 7 -4.42 37.27 -28.07
CA GLU A 7 -3.75 36.41 -29.05
C GLU A 7 -2.43 37.08 -29.48
N ALA A 8 -1.28 36.39 -29.36
CA ALA A 8 0.02 36.94 -29.76
C ALA A 8 1.12 35.88 -30.02
N GLU A 9 1.99 36.11 -31.02
CA GLU A 9 3.20 35.29 -31.28
C GLU A 9 4.11 35.18 -30.03
N LYS A 10 4.27 36.26 -29.27
CA LYS A 10 4.89 36.21 -27.93
C LYS A 10 4.19 37.17 -26.98
N LEU A 11 3.81 36.66 -25.81
CA LEU A 11 3.27 37.45 -24.71
C LEU A 11 4.17 37.26 -23.49
N GLU A 12 4.65 38.36 -22.93
CA GLU A 12 5.53 38.33 -21.76
C GLU A 12 5.06 39.33 -20.70
N MET A 13 4.87 38.85 -19.48
CA MET A 13 4.47 39.61 -18.30
C MET A 13 5.54 39.50 -17.23
N ARG A 14 5.93 40.64 -16.65
CA ARG A 14 7.02 40.72 -15.67
C ARG A 14 6.71 41.71 -14.58
N ALA A 15 7.07 41.37 -13.34
CA ALA A 15 7.10 42.29 -12.20
C ALA A 15 5.74 43.01 -12.00
N MET A 16 4.67 42.22 -11.84
CA MET A 16 3.36 42.73 -11.46
C MET A 16 3.07 42.40 -10.00
N GLU A 17 2.60 43.41 -9.27
CA GLU A 17 2.16 43.35 -7.88
C GLU A 17 0.72 43.88 -7.87
N ALA A 18 -0.26 43.06 -7.46
CA ALA A 18 -1.65 43.49 -7.32
C ALA A 18 -2.49 42.54 -6.47
N GLU A 19 -3.33 43.11 -5.59
CA GLU A 19 -4.34 42.42 -4.76
C GLU A 19 -5.05 41.25 -5.49
N ASN A 20 -5.52 41.47 -6.71
CA ASN A 20 -6.14 40.42 -7.53
C ASN A 20 -5.58 40.46 -8.95
N LEU A 21 -5.13 39.33 -9.50
CA LEU A 21 -4.72 39.14 -10.89
C LEU A 21 -5.56 38.04 -11.54
N GLU A 22 -6.35 38.39 -12.57
CA GLU A 22 -7.18 37.43 -13.32
C GLU A 22 -6.75 37.43 -14.80
N MET A 23 -6.50 36.25 -15.35
CA MET A 23 -6.13 36.03 -16.74
C MET A 23 -7.07 34.96 -17.30
N LYS A 24 -7.88 35.30 -18.30
CA LYS A 24 -9.09 34.50 -18.65
C LYS A 24 -9.02 33.66 -19.91
N ALA A 25 -8.34 34.15 -20.93
CA ALA A 25 -8.18 33.50 -22.23
C ALA A 25 -6.94 34.11 -22.90
N MET A 26 -5.85 33.34 -22.99
CA MET A 26 -4.65 33.77 -23.71
C MET A 26 -4.15 32.65 -24.63
N GLU A 27 -3.90 33.02 -25.88
CA GLU A 27 -3.37 32.15 -26.92
C GLU A 27 -2.03 32.73 -27.40
N ALA A 28 -0.93 31.98 -27.28
CA ALA A 28 0.39 32.45 -27.73
C ALA A 28 1.37 31.33 -28.08
N GLU A 29 2.21 31.51 -29.11
CA GLU A 29 3.31 30.54 -29.36
C GLU A 29 4.26 30.49 -28.14
N ASN A 30 4.55 31.65 -27.54
CA ASN A 30 5.35 31.72 -26.32
C ASN A 30 4.68 32.63 -25.28
N LEU A 31 4.22 32.06 -24.16
CA LEU A 31 3.71 32.79 -23.01
C LEU A 31 4.67 32.69 -21.82
N GLU A 32 5.07 33.85 -21.29
CA GLU A 32 6.09 33.93 -20.25
C GLU A 32 5.64 34.87 -19.11
N MET A 33 5.54 34.34 -17.89
CA MET A 33 5.15 35.06 -16.68
C MET A 33 6.27 34.98 -15.64
N ARG A 34 6.72 36.13 -15.14
CA ARG A 34 7.84 36.20 -14.20
C ARG A 34 7.65 37.23 -13.10
N ALA A 35 7.93 36.86 -11.85
CA ALA A 35 7.85 37.76 -10.69
C ALA A 35 6.45 38.40 -10.59
N MET A 36 5.49 37.58 -10.20
CA MET A 36 4.09 37.96 -10.02
C MET A 36 3.75 37.80 -8.53
N GLU A 37 3.21 38.85 -7.91
CA GLU A 37 2.85 38.90 -6.49
C GLU A 37 1.37 39.34 -6.36
N ALA A 38 0.55 38.56 -5.66
CA ALA A 38 -0.88 38.85 -5.51
C ALA A 38 -1.47 38.34 -4.17
N GLU A 39 -2.68 38.79 -3.81
CA GLU A 39 -3.49 38.06 -2.82
C GLU A 39 -4.16 36.88 -3.53
N ASN A 40 -4.79 37.13 -4.68
CA ASN A 40 -5.41 36.08 -5.50
C ASN A 40 -4.90 36.15 -6.95
N LEU A 41 -4.37 35.03 -7.45
CA LEU A 41 -3.90 34.87 -8.83
C LEU A 41 -4.68 33.75 -9.53
N GLU A 42 -5.51 34.11 -10.50
CA GLU A 42 -6.32 33.15 -11.26
C GLU A 42 -5.96 33.17 -12.76
N MET A 43 -5.70 31.97 -13.29
CA MET A 43 -5.45 31.72 -14.71
C MET A 43 -6.48 30.73 -15.25
N ARG A 44 -7.13 31.09 -16.36
CA ARG A 44 -8.08 30.26 -17.09
C ARG A 44 -7.74 30.24 -18.58
N ALA A 45 -8.04 29.13 -19.25
CA ALA A 45 -8.01 28.94 -20.70
C ALA A 45 -6.74 29.51 -21.35
N MET A 46 -5.63 28.82 -21.08
CA MET A 46 -4.29 29.21 -21.48
C MET A 46 -3.79 28.19 -22.51
N GLU A 47 -3.62 28.63 -23.75
CA GLU A 47 -3.17 27.78 -24.87
C GLU A 47 -1.81 28.32 -25.37
N ALA A 48 -0.74 27.51 -25.32
CA ALA A 48 0.56 27.93 -25.84
C ALA A 48 1.49 26.80 -26.29
N GLU A 49 2.37 27.02 -27.28
CA GLU A 49 3.43 26.04 -27.59
C GLU A 49 4.37 25.94 -26.38
N ASN A 50 4.83 27.08 -25.86
CA ASN A 50 5.68 27.14 -24.67
C ASN A 50 5.07 28.06 -23.61
N LEU A 51 4.75 27.49 -22.44
CA LEU A 51 4.16 28.16 -21.29
C LEU A 51 5.13 28.12 -20.10
N GLU A 52 5.68 29.28 -19.73
CA GLU A 52 6.64 29.40 -18.64
C GLU A 52 6.15 30.34 -17.52
N MET A 53 6.12 29.82 -16.29
CA MET A 53 5.80 30.54 -15.06
C MET A 53 6.99 30.47 -14.09
N ARG A 54 7.47 31.63 -13.61
CA ARG A 54 8.60 31.69 -12.68
C ARG A 54 8.44 32.73 -11.58
N ALA A 55 8.72 32.36 -10.33
CA ALA A 55 8.63 33.26 -9.17
C ALA A 55 7.22 33.88 -9.08
N MET A 56 6.27 33.04 -8.69
CA MET A 56 4.86 33.40 -8.52
C MET A 56 4.52 33.23 -7.03
N GLU A 57 4.07 34.30 -6.38
CA GLU A 57 3.76 34.34 -4.95
C GLU A 57 2.31 34.81 -4.79
N ALA A 58 1.44 34.02 -4.12
CA ALA A 58 0.06 34.41 -3.87
C ALA A 58 -0.55 33.76 -2.62
N GLU A 59 -1.51 34.40 -1.94
CA GLU A 59 -2.28 33.70 -0.88
C GLU A 59 -3.09 32.55 -1.52
N ASN A 60 -3.81 32.83 -2.61
CA ASN A 60 -4.57 31.82 -3.36
C ASN A 60 -4.19 31.85 -4.84
N MET A 61 -3.82 30.69 -5.39
CA MET A 61 -3.50 30.52 -6.80
C MET A 61 -4.36 29.43 -7.44
N GLU A 62 -4.99 29.74 -8.57
CA GLU A 62 -5.90 28.81 -9.25
C GLU A 62 -5.61 28.76 -10.76
N MET A 63 -5.37 27.56 -11.28
CA MET A 63 -5.10 27.29 -12.69
C MET A 63 -6.16 26.35 -13.30
N LYS A 64 -6.80 26.80 -14.39
CA LYS A 64 -7.86 26.08 -15.08
C LYS A 64 -7.63 26.00 -16.59
N ALA A 65 -7.70 24.80 -17.16
CA ALA A 65 -7.62 24.57 -18.61
C ALA A 65 -6.35 25.22 -19.19
N MET A 66 -5.21 24.58 -18.92
CA MET A 66 -3.91 24.96 -19.46
C MET A 66 -3.49 23.87 -20.45
N GLU A 67 -3.36 24.21 -21.73
CA GLU A 67 -2.94 23.31 -22.82
C GLU A 67 -1.60 23.79 -23.38
N ALA A 68 -0.60 22.91 -23.51
CA ALA A 68 0.70 23.30 -24.05
C ALA A 68 1.52 22.18 -24.73
N GLU A 69 2.55 22.53 -25.51
CA GLU A 69 3.60 21.54 -25.84
C GLU A 69 4.52 21.39 -24.61
N ASN A 70 4.98 22.51 -24.04
CA ASN A 70 5.86 22.52 -22.89
C ASN A 70 5.33 23.47 -21.80
N LEU A 71 5.00 22.94 -20.62
CA LEU A 71 4.59 23.70 -19.43
C LEU A 71 5.67 23.60 -18.36
N GLU A 72 6.32 24.73 -18.06
CA GLU A 72 7.31 24.83 -16.98
C GLU A 72 6.87 25.81 -15.89
N MET A 73 6.79 25.29 -14.65
CA MET A 73 6.56 26.05 -13.43
C MET A 73 7.79 25.99 -12.51
N ARG A 74 8.26 27.16 -12.04
CA ARG A 74 9.43 27.24 -11.15
C ARG A 74 9.26 28.27 -10.04
N ALA A 75 9.55 27.89 -8.79
CA ALA A 75 9.47 28.76 -7.63
C ALA A 75 8.06 29.37 -7.52
N MET A 76 7.13 28.52 -7.09
CA MET A 76 5.74 28.88 -6.80
C MET A 76 5.55 28.77 -5.29
N GLU A 77 4.96 29.79 -4.67
CA GLU A 77 4.74 29.86 -3.22
C GLU A 77 3.30 30.33 -2.98
N ALA A 78 2.49 29.53 -2.27
CA ALA A 78 1.12 29.92 -1.91
C ALA A 78 0.57 29.35 -0.60
N GLU A 79 -0.53 29.91 -0.07
CA GLU A 79 -1.30 29.21 0.98
C GLU A 79 -2.10 28.08 0.33
N ASN A 80 -2.77 28.35 -0.80
CA ASN A 80 -3.58 27.37 -1.52
C ASN A 80 -3.29 27.42 -3.02
N LEU A 81 -2.81 26.31 -3.59
CA LEU A 81 -2.60 26.14 -5.03
C LEU A 81 -3.50 25.04 -5.59
N GLU A 82 -4.42 25.40 -6.49
CA GLU A 82 -5.34 24.47 -7.14
C GLU A 82 -5.13 24.41 -8.67
N MET A 83 -4.76 23.23 -9.18
CA MET A 83 -4.61 22.92 -10.61
C MET A 83 -5.71 21.97 -11.08
N LYS A 84 -6.54 22.41 -12.02
CA LYS A 84 -7.76 21.67 -12.42
C LYS A 84 -7.60 20.71 -13.59
N THR A 85 -7.27 21.24 -14.76
CA THR A 85 -7.18 20.50 -16.03
C THR A 85 -5.98 21.07 -16.75
N ILE A 86 -4.93 20.27 -16.84
CA ILE A 86 -3.61 20.66 -17.30
C ILE A 86 -3.16 19.57 -18.28
N GLU A 87 -3.13 19.91 -19.57
CA GLU A 87 -2.91 18.96 -20.67
C GLU A 87 -1.70 19.39 -21.53
N PRO A 88 -0.45 19.27 -21.02
CA PRO A 88 0.76 19.56 -21.78
C PRO A 88 1.41 18.29 -22.37
N GLU A 89 2.14 18.36 -23.49
CA GLU A 89 2.97 17.20 -23.90
C GLU A 89 4.07 16.93 -22.84
N ASN A 90 4.72 17.99 -22.32
CA ASN A 90 5.72 17.90 -21.25
C ASN A 90 5.41 18.86 -20.10
N LEU A 91 5.27 18.32 -18.88
CA LEU A 91 5.09 19.07 -17.63
C LEU A 91 6.37 19.03 -16.78
N GLU A 92 6.87 20.20 -16.38
CA GLU A 92 7.94 20.32 -15.39
C GLU A 92 7.57 21.28 -14.26
N MET A 93 7.55 20.77 -13.03
CA MET A 93 7.34 21.53 -11.79
C MET A 93 8.60 21.50 -10.93
N ARG A 94 9.07 22.69 -10.48
CA ARG A 94 10.26 22.83 -9.63
C ARG A 94 10.08 23.83 -8.50
N ALA A 95 10.39 23.42 -7.27
CA ALA A 95 10.31 24.26 -6.07
C ALA A 95 8.90 24.85 -5.92
N MET A 96 8.02 24.02 -5.38
CA MET A 96 6.65 24.35 -5.02
C MET A 96 6.58 24.26 -3.50
N GLU A 97 6.20 25.36 -2.84
CA GLU A 97 6.11 25.49 -1.38
C GLU A 97 4.70 26.02 -1.07
N ASP A 98 3.77 25.14 -0.68
CA ASP A 98 2.33 25.47 -0.54
C ASP A 98 1.75 24.94 0.80
N GLU A 99 0.80 25.60 1.49
CA GLU A 99 0.12 24.91 2.62
C GLU A 99 -0.77 23.77 2.08
N ASN A 100 -1.57 24.03 1.04
CA ASN A 100 -2.41 23.04 0.37
C ASN A 100 -2.21 23.04 -1.15
N LEU A 101 -1.79 21.89 -1.69
CA LEU A 101 -1.59 21.67 -3.12
C LEU A 101 -2.56 20.60 -3.65
N GLU A 102 -3.49 20.99 -4.53
CA GLU A 102 -4.45 20.08 -5.16
C GLU A 102 -4.30 20.03 -6.69
N MET A 103 -3.99 18.84 -7.22
CA MET A 103 -3.92 18.53 -8.65
C MET A 103 -5.07 17.58 -9.02
N LYS A 104 -5.96 17.98 -9.95
CA LYS A 104 -7.24 17.27 -10.18
C LYS A 104 -7.33 16.38 -11.41
N ALA A 105 -6.71 16.79 -12.51
CA ALA A 105 -6.64 16.05 -13.75
C ALA A 105 -5.43 16.58 -14.53
N MET A 106 -4.46 15.71 -14.78
CA MET A 106 -3.30 16.01 -15.62
C MET A 106 -3.09 14.86 -16.60
N GLU A 107 -2.96 15.20 -17.88
CA GLU A 107 -2.67 14.28 -18.98
C GLU A 107 -1.42 14.79 -19.71
N ALA A 108 -0.37 13.98 -19.84
CA ALA A 108 0.89 14.40 -20.48
C ALA A 108 1.66 13.21 -21.09
N GLU A 109 2.64 13.44 -21.97
CA GLU A 109 3.61 12.39 -22.30
C GLU A 109 4.59 12.19 -21.12
N ASN A 110 5.10 13.29 -20.57
CA ASN A 110 6.09 13.27 -19.49
C ASN A 110 5.74 14.29 -18.38
N MET A 111 5.76 13.85 -17.12
CA MET A 111 5.64 14.71 -15.94
C MET A 111 6.87 14.57 -15.04
N GLU A 112 7.54 15.70 -14.74
CA GLU A 112 8.68 15.73 -13.81
C GLU A 112 8.44 16.72 -12.66
N MET A 113 8.38 16.20 -11.43
CA MET A 113 8.14 16.96 -10.20
C MET A 113 9.39 16.98 -9.31
N LYS A 114 9.87 18.19 -8.99
CA LYS A 114 11.13 18.42 -8.25
C LYS A 114 10.95 19.35 -7.06
N ALA A 115 11.18 18.85 -5.85
CA ALA A 115 11.10 19.63 -4.61
C ALA A 115 9.71 20.25 -4.44
N MET A 116 8.80 19.43 -3.93
CA MET A 116 7.47 19.81 -3.48
C MET A 116 7.46 19.75 -1.96
N GLU A 117 7.06 20.82 -1.28
CA GLU A 117 6.86 20.86 0.17
C GLU A 117 5.44 21.37 0.42
N ALA A 118 4.61 20.59 1.13
CA ALA A 118 3.25 21.02 1.48
C ALA A 118 2.67 20.35 2.73
N GLU A 119 1.79 21.01 3.48
CA GLU A 119 1.07 20.33 4.58
C GLU A 119 0.18 19.21 3.99
N ASN A 120 -0.61 19.55 2.97
CA ASN A 120 -1.49 18.60 2.29
C ASN A 120 -1.25 18.62 0.77
N LEU A 121 -0.86 17.47 0.20
CA LEU A 121 -0.66 17.27 -1.23
C LEU A 121 -1.60 16.19 -1.76
N GLU A 122 -2.57 16.58 -2.59
CA GLU A 122 -3.54 15.66 -3.20
C GLU A 122 -3.41 15.65 -4.73
N MET A 123 -3.01 14.49 -5.28
CA MET A 123 -3.00 14.21 -6.72
C MET A 123 -4.17 13.29 -7.10
N LYS A 124 -4.97 13.71 -8.08
CA LYS A 124 -6.07 12.94 -8.66
C LYS A 124 -5.91 12.86 -10.18
N ALA A 125 -6.28 11.70 -10.75
CA ALA A 125 -6.44 11.50 -12.20
C ALA A 125 -5.22 11.99 -13.00
N MET A 126 -4.09 11.34 -12.78
CA MET A 126 -2.83 11.63 -13.45
C MET A 126 -2.56 10.53 -14.47
N GLU A 127 -2.46 10.87 -15.74
CA GLU A 127 -2.19 9.95 -16.85
C GLU A 127 -0.94 10.43 -17.62
N ALA A 128 0.11 9.60 -17.71
CA ALA A 128 1.27 9.90 -18.57
C ALA A 128 2.14 8.68 -18.92
N GLU A 129 2.90 8.72 -20.01
CA GLU A 129 3.90 7.66 -20.28
C GLU A 129 4.95 7.60 -19.16
N ASN A 130 5.43 8.75 -18.69
CA ASN A 130 6.45 8.83 -17.63
C ASN A 130 6.10 9.86 -16.54
N ILE A 131 6.13 9.42 -15.27
CA ILE A 131 6.00 10.29 -14.08
C ILE A 131 7.24 10.12 -13.20
N GLU A 132 8.02 11.19 -13.00
CA GLU A 132 9.19 11.21 -12.13
C GLU A 132 9.03 12.20 -10.97
N MET A 133 8.94 11.69 -9.74
CA MET A 133 8.87 12.46 -8.49
C MET A 133 10.18 12.34 -7.70
N LYS A 134 10.88 13.47 -7.49
CA LYS A 134 12.26 13.46 -6.93
C LYS A 134 12.35 13.65 -5.43
N ALA A 135 11.70 14.68 -4.93
CA ALA A 135 11.72 15.10 -3.55
C ALA A 135 10.33 15.65 -3.25
N MET A 136 9.58 14.96 -2.40
CA MET A 136 8.32 15.44 -1.84
C MET A 136 8.36 15.26 -0.32
N GLU A 137 8.08 16.32 0.41
CA GLU A 137 7.95 16.35 1.87
C GLU A 137 6.52 16.83 2.18
N ALA A 138 5.77 16.10 3.02
CA ALA A 138 4.39 16.49 3.37
C ALA A 138 3.90 15.96 4.72
N GLU A 139 2.85 16.55 5.30
CA GLU A 139 2.13 15.89 6.40
C GLU A 139 1.22 14.79 5.82
N ASN A 140 0.41 15.14 4.82
CA ASN A 140 -0.52 14.23 4.17
C ASN A 140 -0.31 14.19 2.65
N LEU A 141 0.06 13.02 2.12
CA LEU A 141 0.19 12.77 0.69
C LEU A 141 -0.88 11.78 0.24
N GLU A 142 -1.79 12.23 -0.63
CA GLU A 142 -2.80 11.36 -1.25
C GLU A 142 -2.65 11.30 -2.78
N MET A 143 -2.55 10.09 -3.31
CA MET A 143 -2.52 9.79 -4.74
C MET A 143 -3.71 8.91 -5.14
N ARG A 144 -4.55 9.38 -6.07
CA ARG A 144 -5.75 8.70 -6.55
C ARG A 144 -5.80 8.62 -8.07
N ALA A 145 -6.03 7.43 -8.63
CA ALA A 145 -6.16 7.22 -10.09
C ALA A 145 -4.91 7.75 -10.82
N ILE A 146 -3.79 7.02 -10.65
CA ILE A 146 -2.52 7.31 -11.29
C ILE A 146 -2.25 6.19 -12.30
N GLU A 147 -2.17 6.53 -13.58
CA GLU A 147 -1.95 5.59 -14.69
C GLU A 147 -0.67 6.00 -15.44
N ALA A 148 0.37 5.14 -15.47
CA ALA A 148 1.61 5.47 -16.20
C ALA A 148 2.46 4.27 -16.63
N GLU A 149 3.13 4.31 -17.79
CA GLU A 149 4.08 3.23 -18.16
C GLU A 149 5.26 3.16 -17.17
N ASN A 150 5.80 4.32 -16.77
CA ASN A 150 6.91 4.41 -15.82
C ASN A 150 6.65 5.44 -14.71
N LEU A 151 6.59 4.97 -13.46
CA LEU A 151 6.44 5.78 -12.27
C LEU A 151 7.66 5.63 -11.36
N GLU A 152 8.49 6.69 -11.29
CA GLU A 152 9.70 6.73 -10.45
C GLU A 152 9.54 7.70 -9.27
N MET A 153 9.59 7.17 -8.05
CA MET A 153 9.58 7.92 -6.79
C MET A 153 10.94 7.80 -6.07
N LYS A 154 11.64 8.92 -5.86
CA LYS A 154 13.02 8.92 -5.32
C LYS A 154 13.08 9.10 -3.81
N THR A 155 12.73 10.28 -3.33
CA THR A 155 12.69 10.62 -1.91
C THR A 155 11.32 11.19 -1.64
N ILE A 156 10.50 10.45 -0.90
CA ILE A 156 9.12 10.78 -0.59
C ILE A 156 8.98 10.62 0.93
N GLU A 157 8.83 11.72 1.65
CA GLU A 157 8.85 11.78 3.12
C GLU A 157 7.52 12.37 3.66
N PRO A 158 6.38 11.66 3.52
CA PRO A 158 5.09 12.07 4.09
C PRO A 158 4.86 11.46 5.49
N GLU A 159 4.21 12.15 6.43
CA GLU A 159 3.77 11.50 7.68
C GLU A 159 2.70 10.42 7.37
N ASN A 160 1.70 10.77 6.56
CA ASN A 160 0.64 9.87 6.10
C ASN A 160 0.64 9.74 4.56
N LEU A 161 0.71 8.51 4.06
CA LEU A 161 0.61 8.20 2.63
C LEU A 161 -0.61 7.34 2.32
N GLU A 162 -1.56 7.88 1.54
CA GLU A 162 -2.64 7.10 0.93
C GLU A 162 -2.46 6.98 -0.60
N MET A 163 -2.45 5.75 -1.10
CA MET A 163 -2.45 5.44 -2.53
C MET A 163 -3.66 4.61 -2.92
N ARG A 164 -4.45 5.11 -3.88
CA ARG A 164 -5.66 4.44 -4.41
C ARG A 164 -5.63 4.35 -5.93
N ALA A 165 -5.87 3.17 -6.48
CA ALA A 165 -5.99 2.94 -7.93
C ALA A 165 -4.75 3.46 -8.67
N MET A 166 -3.65 2.71 -8.56
CA MET A 166 -2.41 2.97 -9.28
C MET A 166 -2.12 1.81 -10.21
N GLU A 167 -2.03 2.10 -11.51
CA GLU A 167 -1.74 1.14 -12.57
C GLU A 167 -0.45 1.59 -13.27
N ALA A 168 0.59 0.75 -13.30
CA ALA A 168 1.86 1.12 -13.94
C ALA A 168 2.73 -0.07 -14.38
N ASP A 169 3.28 -0.05 -15.59
CA ASP A 169 4.15 -1.14 -16.06
C ASP A 169 5.45 -1.22 -15.25
N ASN A 170 6.00 -0.07 -14.83
CA ASN A 170 7.20 0.01 -14.01
C ASN A 170 7.03 1.00 -12.84
N LEU A 171 7.01 0.47 -11.61
CA LEU A 171 7.02 1.26 -10.37
C LEU A 171 8.37 1.11 -9.64
N GLU A 172 9.15 2.19 -9.56
CA GLU A 172 10.43 2.23 -8.84
C GLU A 172 10.38 3.23 -7.67
N MET A 173 10.44 2.73 -6.44
CA MET A 173 10.41 3.50 -5.19
C MET A 173 11.74 3.34 -4.43
N LYS A 174 12.46 4.44 -4.18
CA LYS A 174 13.83 4.38 -3.64
C LYS A 174 13.92 4.58 -2.14
N THR A 175 13.47 5.74 -1.66
CA THR A 175 13.47 6.12 -0.25
C THR A 175 12.08 6.63 0.11
N MET A 176 11.46 5.95 1.07
CA MET A 176 10.17 6.31 1.65
C MET A 176 10.29 6.24 3.18
N GLU A 177 10.16 7.38 3.83
CA GLU A 177 10.14 7.54 5.29
C GLU A 177 8.77 8.10 5.66
N LEU A 178 7.98 7.37 6.47
CA LEU A 178 6.57 7.66 6.75
C LEU A 178 6.07 6.95 8.01
N GLU A 179 5.05 7.47 8.68
CA GLU A 179 4.43 6.81 9.84
C GLU A 179 3.32 5.84 9.42
N TYR A 180 2.41 6.29 8.54
CA TYR A 180 1.22 5.54 8.11
C TYR A 180 1.18 5.33 6.60
N LEU A 181 0.92 4.08 6.18
CA LEU A 181 0.69 3.73 4.78
C LEU A 181 -0.65 3.02 4.58
N GLU A 182 -1.48 3.55 3.68
CA GLU A 182 -2.65 2.87 3.16
C GLU A 182 -2.56 2.67 1.63
N MET A 183 -2.58 1.41 1.18
CA MET A 183 -2.54 1.04 -0.25
C MET A 183 -3.79 0.25 -0.68
N LYS A 184 -4.59 0.85 -1.56
CA LYS A 184 -5.79 0.24 -2.17
C LYS A 184 -5.58 0.12 -3.68
N THR A 185 -5.79 -1.09 -4.22
CA THR A 185 -5.77 -1.36 -5.69
C THR A 185 -4.51 -0.80 -6.38
N MET A 186 -3.37 -1.41 -6.08
CA MET A 186 -2.08 -1.17 -6.74
C MET A 186 -1.80 -2.34 -7.68
N GLU A 187 -1.61 -2.07 -8.98
CA GLU A 187 -1.43 -3.11 -10.01
C GLU A 187 -0.18 -2.87 -10.90
N PRO A 188 1.04 -2.84 -10.34
CA PRO A 188 2.24 -2.70 -11.16
C PRO A 188 2.70 -4.03 -11.80
N GLU A 189 3.14 -4.02 -13.07
CA GLU A 189 3.77 -5.20 -13.67
C GLU A 189 5.16 -5.47 -13.03
N ASN A 190 5.97 -4.42 -12.91
CA ASN A 190 7.32 -4.47 -12.35
C ASN A 190 7.45 -3.54 -11.15
N LEU A 191 7.57 -4.11 -9.95
CA LEU A 191 7.78 -3.36 -8.71
C LEU A 191 9.23 -3.45 -8.22
N LYS A 192 9.86 -2.29 -7.96
CA LYS A 192 11.15 -2.18 -7.28
C LYS A 192 11.00 -1.26 -6.07
N MET A 193 11.25 -1.80 -4.88
CA MET A 193 11.35 -1.03 -3.64
C MET A 193 12.74 -1.22 -3.06
N LYS A 194 13.35 -0.16 -2.52
CA LYS A 194 14.71 -0.23 -1.98
C LYS A 194 14.81 0.08 -0.48
N THR A 195 14.21 1.17 -0.03
CA THR A 195 14.14 1.57 1.38
C THR A 195 12.74 2.09 1.65
N MET A 196 12.02 1.44 2.58
CA MET A 196 10.70 1.83 3.02
C MET A 196 10.55 1.41 4.50
N GLU A 197 10.30 2.37 5.39
CA GLU A 197 10.24 2.14 6.84
C GLU A 197 8.94 2.74 7.44
N PRO A 198 7.77 2.12 7.20
CA PRO A 198 6.51 2.56 7.80
C PRO A 198 6.35 2.03 9.24
N GLU A 199 5.79 2.84 10.16
CA GLU A 199 5.39 2.32 11.48
C GLU A 199 4.14 1.41 11.39
N THR A 200 3.21 1.74 10.49
CA THR A 200 1.98 0.98 10.25
C THR A 200 1.65 0.87 8.76
N MET A 201 1.02 -0.25 8.34
CA MET A 201 0.83 -0.56 6.92
C MET A 201 -0.46 -1.36 6.68
N GLU A 202 -1.38 -0.81 5.88
CA GLU A 202 -2.56 -1.51 5.37
C GLU A 202 -2.45 -1.70 3.84
N MET A 203 -2.58 -2.95 3.37
CA MET A 203 -2.50 -3.31 1.95
C MET A 203 -3.64 -4.22 1.52
N ILE A 204 -4.31 -3.88 0.40
CA ILE A 204 -5.24 -4.80 -0.29
C ILE A 204 -4.85 -4.95 -1.78
N PRO A 205 -3.88 -5.84 -2.10
CA PRO A 205 -3.46 -6.10 -3.48
C PRO A 205 -4.35 -7.18 -4.13
N VAL A 206 -5.19 -6.77 -5.08
CA VAL A 206 -6.17 -7.65 -5.75
C VAL A 206 -5.47 -8.67 -6.68
N GLN A 207 -4.39 -8.28 -7.36
CA GLN A 207 -3.64 -9.21 -8.23
C GLN A 207 -2.90 -10.33 -7.49
N ALA A 208 -2.45 -10.10 -6.25
CA ALA A 208 -1.79 -11.15 -5.46
C ALA A 208 -2.77 -12.31 -5.19
N LEU A 209 -4.05 -11.98 -4.96
CA LEU A 209 -5.14 -12.94 -4.86
C LEU A 209 -5.45 -13.58 -6.22
N SER A 210 -5.47 -12.82 -7.33
CA SER A 210 -5.79 -13.39 -8.65
C SER A 210 -4.74 -14.41 -9.14
N LYS A 211 -3.45 -14.12 -8.99
CA LYS A 211 -2.33 -15.01 -9.35
C LYS A 211 -2.27 -16.29 -8.50
N LEU A 212 -2.83 -16.26 -7.28
CA LEU A 212 -3.03 -17.43 -6.42
C LEU A 212 -4.29 -18.27 -6.77
N ILE A 213 -5.29 -17.66 -7.41
CA ILE A 213 -6.55 -18.31 -7.80
C ILE A 213 -6.47 -18.91 -9.21
N CYS A 214 -5.69 -18.32 -10.10
CA CYS A 214 -5.40 -18.81 -11.45
C CYS A 214 -3.89 -18.74 -11.73
N PRO A 215 -3.12 -19.82 -11.51
CA PRO A 215 -1.80 -19.93 -12.12
C PRO A 215 -1.99 -20.02 -13.64
N GLU A 216 -1.33 -19.14 -14.39
CA GLU A 216 -1.31 -19.22 -15.85
C GLU A 216 -0.60 -20.52 -16.26
N GLU A 217 -1.24 -21.31 -17.13
CA GLU A 217 -0.64 -22.52 -17.68
C GLU A 217 0.55 -22.11 -18.57
N GLU A 218 1.76 -22.55 -18.24
CA GLU A 218 2.96 -22.28 -19.05
C GLU A 218 2.78 -22.86 -20.47
N ASP A 219 2.51 -21.99 -21.44
CA ASP A 219 2.39 -22.38 -22.86
C ASP A 219 3.78 -22.75 -23.42
N ASP A 220 3.94 -24.03 -23.76
CA ASP A 220 5.15 -24.66 -24.32
C ASP A 220 5.72 -23.88 -25.54
N PHE A 221 6.83 -23.15 -25.39
CA PHE A 221 7.67 -22.76 -26.54
C PHE A 221 9.19 -22.82 -26.28
N ASP A 222 9.81 -23.82 -26.89
CA ASP A 222 11.26 -24.11 -26.89
C ASP A 222 12.09 -23.02 -27.57
N SER A 223 12.94 -22.31 -26.81
CA SER A 223 14.19 -21.77 -27.32
C SER A 223 15.27 -21.73 -26.22
N GLY A 224 16.37 -22.45 -26.43
CA GLY A 224 17.27 -22.84 -25.33
C GLY A 224 18.53 -22.00 -25.14
N GLN A 225 19.10 -22.16 -23.93
CA GLN A 225 20.42 -21.73 -23.44
C GLN A 225 20.55 -20.21 -23.18
N SER A 226 21.05 -19.75 -22.01
CA SER A 226 22.06 -20.41 -21.17
C SER A 226 22.09 -19.98 -19.68
N ASN A 227 22.43 -20.94 -18.83
CA ASN A 227 23.18 -20.82 -17.57
C ASN A 227 22.56 -20.14 -16.33
N PHE A 228 21.80 -20.91 -15.55
CA PHE A 228 22.03 -20.97 -14.10
C PHE A 228 23.38 -21.62 -13.79
N PRO A 229 23.95 -21.39 -12.60
CA PRO A 229 24.30 -22.55 -11.78
C PRO A 229 24.07 -22.38 -10.27
N PHE A 230 23.43 -23.39 -9.66
CA PHE A 230 23.61 -23.70 -8.24
C PHE A 230 24.09 -25.15 -8.08
N THR A 231 24.90 -25.41 -7.04
CA THR A 231 25.56 -26.70 -6.68
C THR A 231 26.69 -27.11 -7.64
N VAL A 232 27.88 -27.57 -7.22
CA VAL A 232 28.23 -28.52 -6.15
C VAL A 232 29.55 -28.09 -5.45
N GLY A 233 29.69 -28.40 -4.16
CA GLY A 233 30.82 -27.95 -3.34
C GLY A 233 32.16 -28.64 -3.62
N ALA A 234 33.24 -27.86 -3.53
CA ALA A 234 34.62 -28.34 -3.49
C ALA A 234 35.23 -28.14 -2.09
N MET A 235 35.04 -29.13 -1.20
CA MET A 235 35.64 -29.10 0.14
C MET A 235 37.14 -29.39 0.10
N GLY A 236 37.97 -28.37 0.34
CA GLY A 236 39.38 -28.55 0.69
C GLY A 236 39.56 -28.87 2.18
N PRO A 237 40.60 -29.63 2.59
CA PRO A 237 40.72 -30.17 3.96
C PRO A 237 41.25 -29.14 5.00
N GLY A 238 40.80 -27.88 4.93
CA GLY A 238 41.38 -26.76 5.68
C GLY A 238 40.51 -26.14 6.79
N ASN A 239 39.17 -26.18 6.67
CA ASN A 239 38.29 -25.33 7.50
C ASN A 239 37.46 -26.15 8.50
N ILE A 240 38.09 -26.54 9.61
CA ILE A 240 37.40 -26.97 10.85
C ILE A 240 38.08 -26.28 12.04
N GLY A 241 37.39 -25.32 12.67
CA GLY A 241 37.86 -24.62 13.87
C GLY A 241 36.91 -23.48 14.29
N PRO A 242 36.53 -23.34 15.57
CA PRO A 242 35.57 -22.33 16.03
C PRO A 242 36.23 -21.06 16.60
N PRO A 243 35.60 -19.88 16.45
CA PRO A 243 35.77 -18.70 17.30
C PRO A 243 34.45 -18.40 18.06
N GLN A 244 34.39 -18.56 19.40
CA GLN A 244 34.80 -17.63 20.47
C GLN A 244 33.80 -16.49 20.77
N GLU A 245 33.26 -16.52 21.99
CA GLU A 245 32.40 -15.51 22.64
C GLU A 245 33.24 -14.36 23.25
N GLU A 246 32.67 -13.15 23.32
CA GLU A 246 32.98 -12.16 24.36
C GLU A 246 31.68 -11.44 24.82
N GLU A 247 31.37 -11.49 26.13
CA GLU A 247 30.32 -10.67 26.77
C GLU A 247 30.86 -9.29 27.18
N LEU A 248 29.99 -8.28 27.40
CA LEU A 248 29.81 -7.65 28.75
C LEU A 248 28.74 -6.52 28.82
N ARG A 249 27.60 -6.84 29.46
CA ARG A 249 26.71 -6.06 30.36
C ARG A 249 26.79 -4.52 30.47
N ILE A 250 25.61 -3.88 30.54
CA ILE A 250 25.22 -2.89 31.58
C ILE A 250 23.73 -3.09 31.97
N ILE A 251 23.38 -2.89 33.25
CA ILE A 251 22.00 -2.85 33.81
C ILE A 251 21.90 -1.66 34.80
N PRO A 252 20.76 -0.94 34.90
CA PRO A 252 20.36 -0.17 36.10
C PRO A 252 19.07 -0.69 36.77
N GLN A 253 18.86 -0.31 38.05
CA GLN A 253 17.89 -0.92 39.00
C GLN A 253 17.37 0.11 40.04
N THR A 254 16.23 -0.02 40.75
CA THR A 254 15.00 -0.85 40.72
C THR A 254 14.00 -0.27 41.75
N SER A 255 12.68 -0.26 41.50
CA SER A 255 11.63 0.01 42.52
C SER A 255 10.21 -0.18 41.96
N ASP A 256 9.20 -0.75 42.62
CA ASP A 256 9.17 -1.49 43.90
C ASP A 256 7.90 -2.37 44.00
N GLU A 257 8.06 -3.54 44.63
CA GLU A 257 7.10 -4.32 45.42
C GLU A 257 5.62 -4.59 44.97
N ASN A 258 5.38 -5.88 44.63
CA ASN A 258 4.42 -6.78 45.32
C ASN A 258 3.09 -7.17 44.64
N SER A 259 3.19 -8.07 43.66
CA SER A 259 2.32 -9.26 43.58
C SER A 259 3.17 -10.48 43.16
N LYS A 260 2.63 -11.71 43.20
CA LYS A 260 3.38 -12.95 42.90
C LYS A 260 3.21 -13.42 41.44
N GLU A 261 3.24 -12.48 40.52
CA GLU A 261 3.34 -12.74 39.09
C GLU A 261 4.67 -12.15 38.60
N ILE A 262 5.44 -12.93 37.84
CA ILE A 262 6.77 -12.51 37.33
C ILE A 262 6.63 -11.68 36.04
N TRP A 263 5.42 -11.66 35.46
CA TRP A 263 5.09 -11.01 34.20
C TRP A 263 3.94 -10.03 34.42
N ASN A 264 4.13 -8.78 34.02
CA ASN A 264 3.01 -7.86 33.81
C ASN A 264 2.39 -8.18 32.44
N PRO A 265 1.08 -8.42 32.32
CA PRO A 265 0.44 -8.70 31.03
C PRO A 265 0.43 -7.49 30.07
N GLN A 266 0.84 -6.30 30.53
CA GLN A 266 1.12 -5.13 29.66
C GLN A 266 2.59 -4.99 29.24
N GLU A 267 3.50 -5.87 29.68
CA GLU A 267 4.93 -5.84 29.31
C GLU A 267 5.32 -6.92 28.30
N VAL A 268 4.39 -7.80 27.91
CA VAL A 268 4.55 -8.71 26.79
C VAL A 268 3.86 -8.07 25.59
N PRO A 269 4.58 -7.62 24.55
CA PRO A 269 3.95 -7.27 23.29
C PRO A 269 3.27 -8.53 22.76
N GLU A 270 1.96 -8.45 22.47
CA GLU A 270 1.25 -9.48 21.71
C GLU A 270 1.66 -9.39 20.23
N GLY A 271 2.95 -9.60 19.98
CA GLY A 271 3.49 -9.83 18.65
C GLY A 271 3.23 -11.27 18.26
N ALA A 272 2.56 -11.46 17.13
CA ALA A 272 2.58 -12.73 16.41
C ALA A 272 4.03 -13.10 16.01
N GLU A 273 4.22 -14.34 15.59
CA GLU A 273 5.49 -14.83 15.03
C GLU A 273 6.67 -15.00 16.02
N HIS A 274 6.42 -15.75 17.09
CA HIS A 274 7.44 -16.67 17.59
C HIS A 274 7.03 -18.11 17.24
N ASP A 275 7.46 -18.55 16.06
CA ASP A 275 7.68 -19.96 15.81
C ASP A 275 8.78 -20.40 16.80
N ASP A 276 8.37 -21.04 17.90
CA ASP A 276 9.23 -21.27 19.07
C ASP A 276 10.48 -22.07 18.67
N MET A 277 11.58 -21.36 18.41
CA MET A 277 12.83 -21.90 17.85
C MET A 277 13.57 -22.92 18.73
N TRP A 278 12.94 -23.30 19.85
CA TRP A 278 13.39 -24.25 20.88
C TRP A 278 12.45 -25.45 21.04
N ASP A 279 11.31 -25.49 20.34
CA ASP A 279 10.33 -26.58 20.41
C ASP A 279 10.62 -27.62 19.31
N ILE A 280 11.17 -28.76 19.72
CA ILE A 280 11.59 -29.85 18.82
C ILE A 280 10.43 -30.73 18.31
N ARG A 281 9.18 -30.29 18.46
CA ARG A 281 7.98 -31.03 18.05
C ARG A 281 7.67 -30.81 16.57
N GLU A 282 7.23 -31.85 15.89
CA GLU A 282 6.93 -31.79 14.46
C GLU A 282 5.61 -31.05 14.20
N LEU A 283 5.59 -30.19 13.18
CA LEU A 283 4.37 -29.57 12.68
C LEU A 283 3.43 -30.65 12.08
N PRO A 284 2.16 -30.74 12.48
CA PRO A 284 1.20 -31.63 11.84
C PRO A 284 0.77 -31.09 10.48
N GLU A 285 0.45 -31.98 9.55
CA GLU A 285 -0.30 -31.61 8.34
C GLU A 285 -1.72 -31.16 8.76
N TYR A 286 -2.20 -30.05 8.21
CA TYR A 286 -3.53 -29.52 8.49
C TYR A 286 -4.22 -28.96 7.24
N GLU A 287 -5.55 -28.95 7.26
CA GLU A 287 -6.43 -28.43 6.21
C GLU A 287 -7.47 -27.50 6.85
N ILE A 288 -7.67 -26.30 6.28
CA ILE A 288 -8.71 -25.37 6.72
C ILE A 288 -9.84 -25.38 5.69
N VAL A 289 -11.06 -25.67 6.13
CA VAL A 289 -12.25 -25.77 5.27
C VAL A 289 -13.34 -24.84 5.78
N PHE A 290 -13.90 -24.01 4.90
CA PHE A 290 -15.08 -23.21 5.21
C PHE A 290 -16.35 -24.03 4.96
N GLN A 291 -17.21 -24.14 5.97
CA GLN A 291 -18.45 -24.91 5.92
C GLN A 291 -19.68 -23.99 5.91
N GLN A 292 -20.53 -24.21 4.92
CA GLN A 292 -21.82 -23.55 4.76
C GLN A 292 -22.95 -24.47 5.22
N GLN A 293 -23.88 -23.92 6.01
CA GLN A 293 -25.12 -24.61 6.36
C GLN A 293 -26.17 -24.37 5.24
N VAL A 294 -26.39 -25.37 4.39
CA VAL A 294 -27.39 -25.33 3.30
C VAL A 294 -28.67 -26.11 3.63
N GLY A 295 -29.82 -25.46 3.45
CA GLY A 295 -31.15 -26.06 3.54
C GLY A 295 -31.60 -26.74 2.25
N THR A 296 -32.76 -27.40 2.28
CA THR A 296 -33.36 -27.97 1.06
C THR A 296 -33.97 -26.88 0.18
N GLU A 297 -34.42 -25.79 0.78
CA GLU A 297 -34.84 -24.55 0.14
C GLU A 297 -33.69 -23.88 -0.63
N ASP A 298 -32.47 -23.95 -0.12
CA ASP A 298 -31.27 -23.37 -0.75
C ASP A 298 -30.94 -24.17 -2.02
N ILE A 299 -30.80 -25.49 -1.88
CA ILE A 299 -30.38 -26.40 -2.96
C ILE A 299 -31.43 -26.53 -4.07
N TYR A 300 -32.73 -26.58 -3.74
CA TYR A 300 -33.78 -26.88 -4.72
C TYR A 300 -34.59 -25.67 -5.19
N LEU A 301 -34.63 -24.59 -4.42
CA LEU A 301 -35.48 -23.42 -4.73
C LEU A 301 -34.68 -22.12 -4.89
N GLY A 302 -33.39 -22.08 -4.51
CA GLY A 302 -32.54 -20.89 -4.63
C GLY A 302 -33.09 -19.67 -3.87
N LEU A 303 -33.80 -19.91 -2.77
CA LEU A 303 -34.54 -18.86 -2.05
C LEU A 303 -33.67 -18.02 -1.12
N THR A 304 -32.59 -18.60 -0.58
CA THR A 304 -31.52 -17.80 0.01
C THR A 304 -30.50 -17.49 -1.07
N ARG A 305 -29.93 -16.29 -1.05
CA ARG A 305 -28.88 -15.85 -1.98
C ARG A 305 -27.49 -16.39 -1.59
N LYS A 306 -27.46 -17.55 -0.94
CA LYS A 306 -26.22 -18.23 -0.56
C LYS A 306 -25.49 -18.69 -1.81
N ASP A 307 -24.35 -18.09 -2.05
CA ASP A 307 -23.40 -18.49 -3.07
C ASP A 307 -22.29 -19.37 -2.43
N PRO A 308 -21.42 -20.03 -3.22
CA PRO A 308 -20.39 -20.92 -2.69
C PRO A 308 -19.13 -20.19 -2.17
N SER A 309 -19.13 -18.86 -2.08
CA SER A 309 -18.03 -18.11 -1.47
C SER A 309 -17.92 -18.34 0.05
N THR A 310 -16.72 -18.09 0.56
CA THR A 310 -16.44 -18.08 2.01
C THR A 310 -17.24 -17.02 2.76
N ALA A 311 -17.79 -16.00 2.09
CA ALA A 311 -18.64 -14.96 2.70
C ALA A 311 -20.00 -15.52 3.17
N CYS A 312 -20.51 -16.56 2.51
CA CYS A 312 -21.75 -17.24 2.90
C CYS A 312 -21.51 -18.51 3.75
N CYS A 313 -20.29 -18.76 4.24
CA CYS A 313 -19.96 -19.81 5.21
C CYS A 313 -20.01 -19.27 6.64
N ASN A 314 -20.61 -20.03 7.56
CA ASN A 314 -20.74 -19.64 8.98
C ASN A 314 -19.80 -20.43 9.92
N GLU A 315 -19.31 -21.59 9.47
CA GLU A 315 -18.44 -22.47 10.25
C GLU A 315 -17.06 -22.58 9.58
N LEU A 316 -16.01 -22.58 10.38
CA LEU A 316 -14.63 -22.88 9.99
C LEU A 316 -14.28 -24.27 10.57
N VAL A 317 -13.77 -25.16 9.73
CA VAL A 317 -13.36 -26.52 10.12
C VAL A 317 -11.87 -26.67 9.88
N VAL A 318 -11.09 -26.81 10.95
CA VAL A 318 -9.66 -27.11 10.89
C VAL A 318 -9.48 -28.61 11.10
N LYS A 319 -8.93 -29.31 10.12
CA LYS A 319 -8.58 -30.74 10.22
C LYS A 319 -7.08 -30.88 10.41
N ILE A 320 -6.65 -31.64 11.41
CA ILE A 320 -5.23 -31.73 11.81
C ILE A 320 -4.85 -33.23 11.90
N GLN A 321 -3.83 -33.65 11.18
CA GLN A 321 -3.41 -35.06 11.14
C GLN A 321 -2.40 -35.39 12.25
N LEU A 322 -2.85 -36.23 13.19
CA LEU A 322 -2.14 -36.59 14.42
C LEU A 322 -1.89 -38.11 14.49
N PRO A 323 -1.10 -38.67 13.56
CA PRO A 323 -0.86 -40.10 13.51
C PRO A 323 -0.23 -40.63 14.81
N ASN A 324 -0.64 -41.82 15.26
CA ASN A 324 -0.18 -42.45 16.51
C ASN A 324 -0.38 -41.62 17.80
N THR A 325 -1.30 -40.65 17.82
CA THR A 325 -1.55 -39.79 19.00
C THR A 325 -2.79 -40.24 19.79
N ASN A 326 -2.71 -40.25 21.13
CA ASN A 326 -3.88 -40.54 21.97
C ASN A 326 -4.76 -39.28 22.13
N PRO A 327 -6.09 -39.36 22.00
CA PRO A 327 -6.97 -38.19 22.10
C PRO A 327 -7.01 -37.54 23.49
N SER A 328 -6.54 -38.24 24.53
CA SER A 328 -6.42 -37.70 25.90
C SER A 328 -5.12 -36.93 26.16
N GLU A 329 -4.22 -36.86 25.18
CA GLU A 329 -2.93 -36.15 25.23
C GLU A 329 -2.93 -34.89 24.34
N ILE A 330 -4.10 -34.53 23.79
CA ILE A 330 -4.29 -33.35 22.95
C ILE A 330 -4.79 -32.21 23.84
N GLU A 331 -3.96 -31.18 24.00
CA GLU A 331 -4.34 -29.89 24.57
C GLU A 331 -4.63 -28.93 23.41
N ILE A 332 -5.73 -28.17 23.50
CA ILE A 332 -6.18 -27.21 22.49
C ILE A 332 -6.59 -25.94 23.23
N ASP A 333 -6.03 -24.79 22.83
CA ASP A 333 -6.50 -23.47 23.19
C ASP A 333 -6.98 -22.74 21.93
N ILE A 334 -8.10 -22.02 22.04
CA ILE A 334 -8.74 -21.33 20.91
C ILE A 334 -9.11 -19.91 21.37
N GLN A 335 -8.32 -18.97 20.89
CA GLN A 335 -8.52 -17.53 21.06
C GLN A 335 -9.28 -16.97 19.86
N GLU A 336 -9.51 -15.66 19.83
CA GLU A 336 -10.33 -15.03 18.78
C GLU A 336 -9.70 -15.18 17.38
N MET A 337 -8.37 -15.09 17.25
CA MET A 337 -7.63 -15.20 15.99
C MET A 337 -6.53 -16.28 16.00
N VAL A 338 -6.42 -17.08 17.07
CA VAL A 338 -5.29 -18.03 17.26
C VAL A 338 -5.79 -19.38 17.78
N LEU A 339 -5.27 -20.45 17.19
CA LEU A 339 -5.48 -21.84 17.61
C LEU A 339 -4.13 -22.45 17.98
N ASP A 340 -3.93 -22.77 19.25
CA ASP A 340 -2.73 -23.46 19.76
C ASP A 340 -3.09 -24.91 20.10
N LEU A 341 -2.52 -25.85 19.35
CA LEU A 341 -2.65 -27.29 19.59
C LEU A 341 -1.31 -27.85 20.05
N ARG A 342 -1.33 -28.55 21.18
CA ARG A 342 -0.16 -29.16 21.81
C ARG A 342 -0.40 -30.64 22.07
N THR A 343 0.55 -31.44 21.63
CA THR A 343 0.63 -32.88 21.93
C THR A 343 2.07 -33.22 22.37
N PRO A 344 2.36 -34.44 22.87
CA PRO A 344 3.72 -34.82 23.27
C PRO A 344 4.74 -34.77 22.12
N ASN A 345 4.31 -35.02 20.88
CA ASN A 345 5.20 -35.16 19.72
C ASN A 345 5.05 -34.04 18.68
N LYS A 346 3.89 -33.38 18.64
CA LYS A 346 3.53 -32.36 17.65
C LYS A 346 2.98 -31.09 18.30
N LYS A 347 3.20 -29.95 17.66
CA LYS A 347 2.63 -28.64 18.01
C LYS A 347 2.16 -27.94 16.75
N LEU A 348 1.06 -27.21 16.85
CA LEU A 348 0.59 -26.30 15.81
C LEU A 348 0.12 -25.00 16.47
N LEU A 349 0.77 -23.89 16.14
CA LEU A 349 0.25 -22.56 16.43
C LEU A 349 -0.25 -21.98 15.10
N LEU A 350 -1.57 -21.84 14.97
CA LEU A 350 -2.23 -21.45 13.73
C LEU A 350 -2.97 -20.13 13.94
N THR A 351 -2.62 -19.11 13.15
CA THR A 351 -3.42 -17.90 13.02
C THR A 351 -4.64 -18.19 12.14
N LEU A 352 -5.82 -17.79 12.61
CA LEU A 352 -7.09 -18.00 11.91
C LEU A 352 -7.35 -16.82 10.97
N PRO A 353 -7.89 -17.05 9.75
CA PRO A 353 -8.08 -15.98 8.75
C PRO A 353 -9.23 -15.00 9.08
N TYR A 354 -10.04 -15.31 10.09
CA TYR A 354 -11.18 -14.53 10.54
C TYR A 354 -11.38 -14.75 12.05
N PRO A 355 -11.96 -13.78 12.78
CA PRO A 355 -12.19 -13.96 14.20
C PRO A 355 -13.29 -15.00 14.44
N VAL A 356 -13.13 -15.81 15.49
CA VAL A 356 -14.03 -16.94 15.80
C VAL A 356 -14.65 -16.82 17.18
N GLU A 357 -15.86 -17.36 17.34
CA GLU A 357 -16.51 -17.44 18.64
C GLU A 357 -15.94 -18.64 19.44
N CYS A 358 -14.98 -18.39 20.35
CA CYS A 358 -14.37 -19.43 21.20
C CYS A 358 -15.39 -20.32 21.92
N ASN A 359 -16.54 -19.76 22.33
CA ASN A 359 -17.63 -20.47 23.02
C ASN A 359 -18.39 -21.48 22.13
N SER A 360 -18.27 -21.37 20.80
CA SER A 360 -18.96 -22.22 19.83
C SER A 360 -18.18 -23.50 19.46
N ALA A 361 -16.90 -23.56 19.87
CA ALA A 361 -15.93 -24.55 19.43
C ALA A 361 -16.33 -26.00 19.76
N LYS A 362 -16.14 -26.89 18.77
CA LYS A 362 -16.37 -28.34 18.90
C LYS A 362 -15.17 -29.07 18.30
N ALA A 363 -14.48 -29.87 19.10
CA ALA A 363 -13.42 -30.76 18.64
C ALA A 363 -13.91 -32.22 18.59
N SER A 364 -13.60 -32.91 17.51
CA SER A 364 -13.93 -34.33 17.26
C SER A 364 -12.69 -35.05 16.75
N TYR A 365 -12.29 -36.14 17.39
CA TYR A 365 -11.17 -36.97 16.92
C TYR A 365 -11.71 -38.19 16.17
N VAL A 366 -11.32 -38.33 14.90
CA VAL A 366 -11.70 -39.43 14.02
C VAL A 366 -10.60 -40.50 14.04
N PRO A 367 -10.78 -41.63 14.76
CA PRO A 367 -9.74 -42.64 14.92
C PRO A 367 -9.46 -43.43 13.63
N GLU A 368 -10.38 -43.46 12.67
CA GLU A 368 -10.21 -44.15 11.38
C GLU A 368 -9.19 -43.45 10.45
N THR A 369 -9.02 -42.13 10.60
CA THR A 369 -8.13 -41.30 9.78
C THR A 369 -7.02 -40.62 10.58
N GLU A 370 -6.95 -40.89 11.89
CA GLU A 370 -6.04 -40.24 12.86
C GLU A 370 -6.09 -38.70 12.74
N THR A 371 -7.29 -38.16 12.53
CA THR A 371 -7.53 -36.73 12.24
C THR A 371 -8.35 -36.10 13.37
N LEU A 372 -7.90 -34.95 13.85
CA LEU A 372 -8.68 -34.08 14.72
C LEU A 372 -9.41 -33.04 13.87
N GLU A 373 -10.74 -32.99 13.97
CA GLU A 373 -11.57 -31.98 13.33
C GLU A 373 -12.04 -30.97 14.38
N ILE A 374 -11.76 -29.69 14.16
CA ILE A 374 -12.13 -28.57 15.04
C ILE A 374 -13.09 -27.66 14.27
N THR A 375 -14.36 -27.66 14.65
CA THR A 375 -15.39 -26.77 14.08
C THR A 375 -15.61 -25.57 15.00
N VAL A 376 -15.47 -24.36 14.48
CA VAL A 376 -15.73 -23.07 15.19
C VAL A 376 -16.64 -22.18 14.34
N THR A 377 -17.49 -21.38 14.99
CA THR A 377 -18.35 -20.40 14.31
C THR A 377 -17.58 -19.11 14.06
N LEU A 378 -17.72 -18.56 12.85
CA LEU A 378 -17.10 -17.30 12.43
C LEU A 378 -17.85 -16.11 13.04
N LYS A 379 -17.10 -15.14 13.58
CA LYS A 379 -17.63 -13.89 14.12
C LYS A 379 -17.51 -12.81 13.04
N ARG A 380 -18.63 -12.44 12.40
CA ARG A 380 -18.65 -11.44 11.32
C ARG A 380 -19.71 -10.39 11.56
N GLU A 381 -19.31 -9.12 11.50
CA GLU A 381 -20.18 -8.00 11.88
C GLU A 381 -21.34 -7.72 10.91
N PHE A 382 -21.37 -8.39 9.75
CA PHE A 382 -22.36 -8.16 8.69
C PHE A 382 -23.08 -9.44 8.19
N ASP A 383 -22.93 -10.59 8.86
CA ASP A 383 -23.58 -11.86 8.46
C ASP A 383 -25.13 -11.75 8.37
N PHE A 384 -25.73 -10.77 9.06
CA PHE A 384 -27.17 -10.49 8.97
C PHE A 384 -27.61 -9.80 7.67
N LEU A 385 -26.70 -9.19 6.90
CA LEU A 385 -27.02 -8.58 5.59
C LEU A 385 -27.18 -9.66 4.51
N ASN A 386 -26.51 -10.81 4.64
CA ASN A 386 -26.62 -11.94 3.72
C ASN A 386 -27.96 -12.71 3.85
N LEU A 387 -28.87 -12.27 4.73
CA LEU A 387 -30.18 -12.87 4.99
C LEU A 387 -31.37 -12.16 4.31
N PHE A 388 -31.14 -11.18 3.41
CA PHE A 388 -32.18 -10.34 2.78
C PHE A 388 -32.20 -10.30 1.23
#